data_AF-A0A7W1FTI9-F1
#
_entry.id   AF-A0A7W1FTI9-F1
#
_cell.length_a   1.000
_cell.length_b   1.000
_cell.length_c   1.000
_cell.angle_alpha   90.00
_cell.angle_beta   90.00
_cell.angle_gamma   90.00
#
_symmetry.space_group_name_H-M   'P 1'
#
loop_
_entity.id
_entity.type
_entity.pdbx_description
1 polymer ?
#
loop_
_entity_poly.entity_id
_entity_poly.type
_entity_poly.pdbx_seq_one_letter_code
_entity_poly.pdbx_strand_id
1 'polypeptide(L)'
;MWVALLFGLQHVGTGIFFGHSLYDTGAMVISATSSGAAYAAVRLRIGTIWPLAFLHELENFCNTRSLGDAPWWWYLSEAIFYVLYAAWLLRRSDHI
;
A
#
# COMPACT_ATOMS: atom_id res chain seq x y z
N MET A 1 10.25 0.84 -7.16
CA MET A 1 9.28 0.17 -8.04
C MET A 1 9.20 -1.33 -7.80
N TRP A 2 10.29 -2.09 -7.87
CA TRP A 2 10.26 -3.54 -7.53
C TRP A 2 9.71 -3.86 -6.14
N VAL A 3 10.08 -3.05 -5.14
CA VAL A 3 9.57 -3.19 -3.76
C VAL A 3 8.04 -3.12 -3.72
N ALA A 4 7.42 -2.17 -4.42
CA ALA A 4 5.97 -2.01 -4.44
C ALA A 4 5.27 -3.23 -5.05
N LEU A 5 5.81 -3.77 -6.15
CA LEU A 5 5.28 -4.97 -6.80
C LEU A 5 5.39 -6.19 -5.88
N LEU A 6 6.54 -6.41 -5.26
CA LEU A 6 6.73 -7.53 -4.33
C LEU A 6 5.83 -7.40 -3.09
N PHE A 7 5.66 -6.18 -2.60
CA PHE A 7 4.81 -5.90 -1.45
C PHE A 7 3.35 -6.24 -1.73
N GLY A 8 2.83 -5.85 -2.90
CA GLY A 8 1.48 -6.24 -3.32
C GLY A 8 1.34 -7.73 -3.65
N LEU A 9 2.29 -8.30 -4.41
CA LEU A 9 2.20 -9.69 -4.86
C LEU A 9 2.23 -10.70 -3.71
N GLN A 10 2.89 -10.38 -2.59
CA GLN A 10 2.84 -11.20 -1.38
C GLN A 10 1.39 -11.48 -0.94
N HIS A 11 0.46 -10.53 -1.16
CA HIS A 11 -0.94 -10.70 -0.77
C HIS A 11 -1.74 -11.61 -1.69
N VAL A 12 -1.21 -12.03 -2.85
CA VAL A 12 -1.81 -13.14 -3.61
C VAL A 12 -1.90 -14.41 -2.75
N GLY A 13 -0.96 -14.58 -1.81
CA GLY A 13 -0.99 -15.67 -0.84
C GLY A 13 -2.24 -15.71 0.05
N THR A 14 -2.93 -14.58 0.24
CA THR A 14 -4.18 -14.54 1.03
C THR A 14 -5.31 -15.33 0.36
N GLY A 15 -5.45 -15.22 -0.96
CA GLY A 15 -6.38 -16.03 -1.73
C GLY A 15 -5.95 -17.50 -1.79
N ILE A 16 -4.65 -17.76 -2.02
CA ILE A 16 -4.13 -19.13 -2.21
C ILE A 16 -4.14 -19.94 -0.91
N PHE A 17 -3.67 -19.36 0.20
CA PHE A 17 -3.41 -20.08 1.44
C PHE A 17 -4.47 -19.86 2.52
N PHE A 18 -5.23 -18.76 2.45
CA PHE A 18 -6.19 -18.36 3.49
C PHE A 18 -7.64 -18.28 2.99
N GLY A 19 -7.90 -18.61 1.73
CA GLY A 19 -9.25 -18.76 1.19
C GLY A 19 -10.03 -17.45 1.03
N HIS A 20 -9.34 -16.30 0.97
CA HIS A 20 -9.99 -15.02 0.71
C HIS A 20 -10.62 -14.98 -0.68
N SER A 21 -11.69 -14.18 -0.85
CA SER A 21 -12.33 -14.05 -2.16
C SER A 21 -11.39 -13.38 -3.17
N LEU A 22 -11.67 -13.53 -4.47
CA LEU A 22 -10.92 -12.84 -5.52
C LEU A 22 -11.01 -11.32 -5.38
N TYR A 23 -12.16 -10.82 -4.93
CA TYR A 23 -12.37 -9.40 -4.68
C TYR A 23 -11.45 -8.91 -3.55
N ASP A 24 -11.47 -9.56 -2.40
CA ASP A 24 -10.65 -9.17 -1.24
C ASP A 24 -9.16 -9.28 -1.56
N THR A 25 -8.76 -10.39 -2.21
CA THR A 25 -7.39 -10.62 -2.64
C THR A 25 -6.94 -9.52 -3.61
N GLY A 26 -7.76 -9.20 -4.61
CA GLY A 26 -7.47 -8.15 -5.58
C GLY A 26 -7.37 -6.77 -4.92
N ALA A 27 -8.30 -6.45 -4.01
CA ALA A 27 -8.30 -5.20 -3.26
C ALA A 27 -7.03 -5.03 -2.42
N MET A 28 -6.62 -6.07 -1.68
CA MET A 28 -5.38 -6.06 -0.90
C MET A 28 -4.13 -5.93 -1.79
N VAL A 29 -4.06 -6.66 -2.90
CA VAL A 29 -2.92 -6.57 -3.83
C VAL A 29 -2.81 -5.16 -4.41
N ILE A 30 -3.92 -4.55 -4.83
CA ILE A 30 -3.92 -3.19 -5.37
C ILE A 30 -3.55 -2.17 -4.29
N SER A 31 -4.18 -2.24 -3.12
CA SER A 31 -3.91 -1.33 -2.01
C SER A 31 -2.45 -1.41 -1.58
N ALA A 32 -1.92 -2.60 -1.28
CA ALA A 32 -0.54 -2.78 -0.87
C ALA A 32 0.48 -2.42 -1.96
N THR A 33 0.17 -2.67 -3.25
CA THR A 33 1.04 -2.21 -4.34
C THR A 33 1.13 -0.68 -4.35
N SER A 34 -0.02 -0.01 -4.23
CA SER A 34 -0.09 1.45 -4.27
C SER A 34 0.58 2.08 -3.05
N SER A 35 0.27 1.64 -1.83
CA SER A 35 0.86 2.13 -0.59
C SER A 35 2.37 1.82 -0.53
N GLY A 36 2.80 0.64 -0.97
CA GLY A 36 4.20 0.26 -1.11
C GLY A 36 4.97 1.19 -2.07
N ALA A 37 4.33 1.65 -3.15
CA ALA A 37 4.94 2.64 -4.05
C ALA A 37 5.13 4.00 -3.35
N ALA A 38 4.12 4.46 -2.60
CA ALA A 38 4.19 5.70 -1.84
C ALA A 38 5.26 5.64 -0.74
N TYR A 39 5.28 4.59 0.08
CA TYR A 39 6.30 4.40 1.12
C TYR A 39 7.70 4.26 0.53
N ALA A 40 7.88 3.55 -0.58
CA ALA A 40 9.16 3.51 -1.27
C ALA A 40 9.61 4.91 -1.73
N ALA A 41 8.69 5.72 -2.28
CA ALA A 41 8.99 7.09 -2.68
C ALA A 41 9.34 7.99 -1.49
N VAL A 42 8.63 7.88 -0.36
CA VAL A 42 8.94 8.63 0.87
C VAL A 42 10.28 8.19 1.47
N ARG A 43 10.57 6.88 1.48
CA ARG A 43 11.84 6.32 1.97
C ARG A 43 13.03 6.94 1.24
N LEU A 44 12.90 7.18 -0.07
CA LEU A 44 13.96 7.83 -0.86
C LEU A 44 14.24 9.28 -0.39
N ARG A 45 13.29 9.93 0.28
CA ARG A 45 13.44 11.29 0.83
C ARG A 45 13.97 11.32 2.25
N ILE A 46 13.45 10.44 3.10
CA ILE A 46 13.76 10.45 4.54
C ILE A 46 14.95 9.56 4.90
N GLY A 47 15.42 8.71 3.99
CA GLY A 47 16.60 7.86 4.18
C GLY A 47 16.43 6.69 5.16
N THR A 48 15.22 6.47 5.67
CA THR A 48 14.91 5.43 6.67
C THR A 48 13.54 4.80 6.41
N ILE A 49 13.34 3.59 6.92
CA ILE A 49 12.06 2.86 6.83
C ILE A 49 11.23 2.94 8.11
N TRP A 50 11.83 3.29 9.25
CA TRP A 50 11.18 3.10 10.55
C TRP A 50 9.88 3.89 10.75
N PRO A 51 9.77 5.16 10.36
CA PRO A 51 8.49 5.88 10.45
C PRO A 51 7.40 5.25 9.56
N LEU A 52 7.80 4.68 8.42
CA LEU A 52 6.88 4.06 7.46
C LEU A 52 6.43 2.68 7.95
N ALA A 53 7.34 1.91 8.54
CA ALA A 53 7.02 0.65 9.20
C ALA A 53 6.04 0.86 10.36
N PHE A 54 6.24 1.91 11.16
CA PHE A 54 5.30 2.30 12.20
C PHE A 54 3.93 2.70 11.62
N LEU A 55 3.90 3.52 10.58
CA LEU A 55 2.65 3.96 9.95
C LEU A 55 1.88 2.78 9.35
N HIS A 56 2.57 1.84 8.69
CA HIS A 56 2.00 0.60 8.18
C HIS A 56 1.40 -0.26 9.28
N GLU A 57 2.10 -0.44 10.40
CA GLU A 57 1.58 -1.26 11.49
C GLU A 57 0.39 -0.59 12.20
N LEU A 58 0.42 0.74 12.30
CA LEU A 58 -0.71 1.51 12.81
C LEU A 58 -1.95 1.37 11.92
N GLU A 59 -1.78 1.40 10.60
CA GLU A 59 -2.84 1.13 9.63
C GLU A 59 -3.41 -0.29 9.83
N ASN A 60 -2.55 -1.31 9.91
CA ASN A 60 -2.97 -2.69 10.17
C ASN A 60 -3.79 -2.81 11.46
N PHE A 61 -3.32 -2.18 12.53
CA PHE A 61 -4.01 -2.16 13.81
C PHE A 61 -5.41 -1.52 13.73
N CYS A 62 -5.52 -0.40 13.02
CA CYS A 62 -6.80 0.29 12.79
C CYS A 62 -7.75 -0.59 11.95
N ASN A 63 -7.26 -1.21 10.88
CA ASN A 63 -8.06 -2.08 10.02
C ASN A 63 -8.54 -3.34 10.76
N THR A 64 -7.69 -3.95 11.59
CA THR A 64 -8.06 -5.13 12.40
C THR A 64 -9.17 -4.82 13.42
N ARG A 65 -9.31 -3.55 13.81
CA ARG A 65 -10.34 -3.09 14.76
C ARG A 65 -11.48 -2.30 14.12
N SER A 66 -11.48 -2.19 12.80
CA SER A 66 -12.58 -1.57 12.05
C SER A 66 -13.83 -2.44 12.13
N LEU A 67 -14.96 -1.85 12.54
CA LEU A 67 -16.26 -2.52 12.49
C LEU A 67 -16.80 -2.45 11.05
N GLY A 68 -16.31 -3.36 10.21
CA GLY A 68 -16.81 -3.56 8.85
C GLY A 68 -15.81 -3.21 7.76
N ASP A 69 -16.08 -3.77 6.58
CA ASP A 69 -15.33 -3.54 5.36
C ASP A 69 -15.66 -2.14 4.81
N ALA A 70 -14.62 -1.39 4.42
CA ALA A 70 -14.83 -0.10 3.78
C ALA A 70 -15.49 -0.32 2.41
N PRO A 71 -16.34 0.61 1.93
CA PRO A 71 -16.92 0.48 0.61
C PRO A 71 -15.84 0.58 -0.48
N TRP A 72 -16.04 -0.09 -1.61
CA TRP A 72 -15.06 -0.20 -2.71
C TRP A 72 -14.46 1.15 -3.19
N TRP A 73 -15.22 2.24 -3.13
CA TRP A 73 -14.77 3.56 -3.57
C TRP A 73 -13.71 4.15 -2.62
N TRP A 74 -13.68 3.72 -1.36
CA TRP A 74 -12.66 4.09 -0.39
C TRP A 74 -11.29 3.53 -0.79
N TYR A 75 -11.22 2.22 -1.04
CA TYR A 75 -10.01 1.55 -1.52
C TYR A 75 -9.51 2.12 -2.85
N LEU A 76 -10.43 2.47 -3.77
CA LEU A 76 -10.05 3.12 -5.02
C LEU A 76 -9.44 4.50 -4.79
N SER A 77 -10.05 5.30 -3.90
CA SER A 77 -9.58 6.66 -3.59
C SER A 77 -8.20 6.63 -2.91
N GLU A 78 -7.98 5.68 -2.00
CA GLU A 78 -6.69 5.41 -1.37
C GLU A 78 -5.62 5.03 -2.40
N ALA A 79 -5.92 4.07 -3.29
CA ALA A 79 -4.99 3.64 -4.32
C ALA A 79 -4.61 4.79 -5.27
N ILE A 80 -5.59 5.61 -5.67
CA ILE A 80 -5.34 6.81 -6.49
C ILE A 80 -4.43 7.78 -5.74
N PHE A 81 -4.73 8.07 -4.47
CA PHE A 81 -3.92 8.96 -3.65
C PHE A 81 -2.47 8.49 -3.58
N TYR A 82 -2.21 7.23 -3.24
CA TYR A 82 -0.86 6.70 -3.12
C TYR A 82 -0.10 6.72 -4.45
N VAL A 83 -0.74 6.34 -5.56
CA VAL A 83 -0.11 6.39 -6.89
C VAL A 83 0.26 7.82 -7.27
N LEU A 84 -0.66 8.78 -7.09
CA LEU A 84 -0.41 10.18 -7.40
C LEU A 84 0.68 10.76 -6.51
N TYR A 85 0.67 10.44 -5.22
CA TYR A 85 1.67 10.92 -4.27
C TYR A 85 3.06 10.35 -4.56
N ALA A 86 3.16 9.05 -4.85
CA ALA A 86 4.40 8.42 -5.30
C ALA A 86 4.93 9.07 -6.58
N ALA A 87 4.09 9.25 -7.59
CA ALA A 87 4.47 9.88 -8.85
C ALA A 87 4.95 11.32 -8.64
N TRP A 88 4.27 12.09 -7.79
CA TRP A 88 4.67 13.46 -7.45
C TRP A 88 6.03 13.51 -6.73
N LEU A 89 6.25 12.63 -5.74
CA LEU A 89 7.51 12.55 -5.02
C LEU A 89 8.67 12.14 -5.93
N LEU A 90 8.46 11.16 -6.81
CA LEU A 90 9.48 10.67 -7.73
C LEU A 90 9.87 11.74 -8.76
N ARG A 91 8.90 12.46 -9.33
CA ARG A 91 9.18 13.58 -10.26
C ARG A 91 10.03 14.68 -9.64
N ARG A 92 9.88 14.91 -8.33
CA ARG A 92 10.71 15.89 -7.62
C ARG A 92 12.08 15.35 -7.25
N SER A 93 12.33 14.05 -7.42
CA SER A 93 13.61 13.42 -7.05
C SER A 93 14.63 13.51 -8.18
N ASP A 94 14.17 13.78 -9.40
CA ASP A 94 15.03 13.99 -10.58
C ASP A 94 15.83 15.32 -10.52
N HIS A 95 15.68 16.10 -9.45
CA HIS A 95 16.36 17.38 -9.20
C HIS A 95 17.31 17.35 -7.99
N ILE A 96 17.61 16.16 -7.43
CA ILE A 96 18.60 15.95 -6.36
C ILE A 96 19.72 15.06 -6.92
#